data_AF-A0AAT9TP42-F1
#
_entry.id   AF-A0AAT9TP42-F1
#
_cell.length_a   1.000
_cell.length_b   1.000
_cell.length_c   1.000
_cell.angle_alpha   90.00
_cell.angle_beta   90.00
_cell.angle_gamma   90.00
#
_symmetry.space_group_name_H-M   'P 1'
#
loop_
_entity.id
_entity.type
_entity.pdbx_description
1 polymer ?
#
loop_
_entity_poly.entity_id
_entity_poly.type
_entity_poly.pdbx_seq_one_letter_code
_entity_poly.pdbx_strand_id
1 'polypeptide(L)'
;MLRTPTGGAGHGTAAAEARPMSIGTVLIQLRDEFPEVTISKIRFLEAEGLIEPQRTPSGYRKFAPRDVERLAQVLRMQRDHYLPLKVIREHLDALARGEQPVLPSPGERRDLADGVWESGSGTATAARIGRAELLAAAEVDEDRLAEWESYGLIVPAPDGGYDAEMVTVAKLVGDLGRFGLEPRHLRAMRASADREAGLVEQLVAPLRRHRNPQTRAHAEATANELAELSVRLHAALVQSALRSRLH
;
A
#
# COMPACT_ATOMS: atom_id res chain seq x y z
N MET A 1 -54.93 24.42 -51.87
CA MET A 1 -54.85 23.20 -51.03
C MET A 1 -53.50 23.24 -50.34
N LEU A 2 -53.39 23.77 -49.12
CA LEU A 2 -53.60 23.12 -47.82
C LEU A 2 -52.54 22.08 -47.42
N ARG A 3 -51.81 22.46 -46.35
CA ARG A 3 -51.21 21.69 -45.24
C ARG A 3 -49.69 21.42 -45.21
N THR A 4 -49.20 21.73 -44.01
CA THR A 4 -47.88 21.81 -43.39
C THR A 4 -47.36 20.42 -42.93
N PRO A 5 -46.23 20.28 -42.19
CA PRO A 5 -45.22 19.24 -42.39
C PRO A 5 -45.26 18.12 -41.33
N THR A 6 -44.41 17.10 -41.49
CA THR A 6 -44.15 16.04 -40.51
C THR A 6 -42.66 15.69 -40.66
N GLY A 7 -41.76 15.85 -39.70
CA GLY A 7 -41.85 15.51 -38.27
C GLY A 7 -41.30 14.10 -38.08
N GLY A 8 -40.02 13.96 -37.73
CA GLY A 8 -39.41 12.64 -37.51
C GLY A 8 -37.94 12.73 -37.09
N ALA A 9 -37.73 13.04 -35.81
CA ALA A 9 -36.42 13.05 -35.17
C ALA A 9 -35.82 11.64 -35.09
N GLY A 10 -34.57 11.50 -35.53
CA GLY A 10 -33.67 10.43 -35.11
C GLY A 10 -32.59 11.03 -34.22
N HIS A 11 -32.84 11.09 -32.92
CA HIS A 11 -31.83 11.35 -31.91
C HIS A 11 -30.87 10.15 -31.86
N GLY A 12 -29.84 10.16 -32.71
CA GLY A 12 -28.62 9.41 -32.46
C GLY A 12 -27.71 10.30 -31.64
N THR A 13 -27.71 10.12 -30.33
CA THR A 13 -26.77 10.74 -29.39
C THR A 13 -25.35 10.33 -29.76
N ALA A 14 -24.72 11.08 -30.68
CA ALA A 14 -23.28 11.19 -30.73
C ALA A 14 -22.87 11.84 -29.40
N ALA A 15 -22.51 11.00 -28.43
CA ALA A 15 -21.83 11.45 -27.22
C ALA A 15 -20.73 12.42 -27.69
N ALA A 16 -20.82 13.69 -27.27
CA ALA A 16 -19.93 14.75 -27.69
C ALA A 16 -18.48 14.22 -27.66
N GLU A 17 -17.85 14.11 -28.83
CA GLU A 17 -16.46 13.64 -28.95
C GLU A 17 -15.55 14.70 -28.32
N ALA A 18 -15.43 14.62 -27.00
CA ALA A 18 -14.58 15.52 -26.26
C ALA A 18 -13.12 15.25 -26.66
N ARG A 19 -12.47 16.33 -27.08
CA ARG A 19 -11.20 16.31 -27.81
C ARG A 19 -10.10 15.66 -26.95
N PRO A 20 -9.34 14.68 -27.49
CA PRO A 20 -8.30 14.00 -26.74
C PRO A 20 -7.20 14.96 -26.28
N MET A 21 -6.84 14.86 -25.00
CA MET A 21 -6.00 15.81 -24.27
C MET A 21 -4.54 15.35 -24.18
N SER A 22 -3.63 16.32 -24.03
CA SER A 22 -2.22 16.04 -23.72
C SER A 22 -2.02 15.80 -22.23
N ILE A 23 -0.95 15.11 -21.84
CA ILE A 23 -0.65 14.87 -20.41
C ILE A 23 -0.51 16.17 -19.60
N GLY A 24 -0.04 17.26 -20.23
CA GLY A 24 0.05 18.56 -19.58
C GLY A 24 -1.33 19.19 -19.35
N THR A 25 -2.25 19.03 -20.29
CA THR A 25 -3.65 19.47 -20.14
C THR A 25 -4.36 18.68 -19.04
N VAL A 26 -4.14 17.36 -18.99
CA VAL A 26 -4.68 16.50 -17.93
C VAL A 26 -4.13 16.89 -16.56
N LEU A 27 -2.83 17.17 -16.46
CA LEU A 27 -2.22 17.63 -15.22
C LEU A 27 -2.89 18.90 -14.69
N ILE A 28 -3.13 19.89 -15.55
CA ILE A 28 -3.76 21.15 -15.14
C ILE A 28 -5.15 20.89 -14.55
N GLN A 29 -5.96 20.07 -15.22
CA GLN A 29 -7.31 19.74 -14.73
C GLN A 29 -7.29 18.98 -13.40
N LEU A 30 -6.39 18.00 -13.24
CA LEU A 30 -6.30 17.24 -11.99
C LEU A 30 -5.77 18.07 -10.83
N ARG A 31 -4.96 19.11 -11.08
CA ARG A 31 -4.39 19.96 -10.03
C ARG A 31 -5.41 20.85 -9.33
N ASP A 32 -6.59 21.07 -9.91
CA ASP A 32 -7.67 21.80 -9.25
C ASP A 32 -8.16 21.07 -7.98
N GLU A 33 -8.16 19.74 -7.99
CA GLU A 33 -8.55 18.91 -6.83
C GLU A 33 -7.34 18.25 -6.13
N PHE A 34 -6.24 17.99 -6.86
CA PHE A 34 -5.04 17.31 -6.35
C PHE A 34 -3.79 18.16 -6.59
N PRO A 35 -3.51 19.18 -5.76
CA PRO A 35 -2.41 20.12 -5.99
C PRO A 35 -1.02 19.47 -6.12
N GLU A 36 -0.81 18.31 -5.48
CA GLU A 36 0.44 17.56 -5.45
C GLU A 36 0.62 16.57 -6.61
N VAL A 37 -0.39 16.39 -7.48
CA VAL A 37 -0.27 15.47 -8.61
C VAL A 37 0.79 15.95 -9.60
N THR A 38 1.63 15.03 -10.07
CA THR A 38 2.71 15.32 -11.02
C THR A 38 2.58 14.51 -12.30
N ILE A 39 3.26 14.93 -13.37
CA ILE A 39 3.35 14.15 -14.63
C ILE A 39 3.91 12.74 -14.36
N SER A 40 4.90 12.63 -13.47
CA SER A 40 5.48 11.35 -13.07
C SER A 40 4.45 10.44 -12.43
N LYS A 41 3.57 10.97 -11.56
CA LYS A 41 2.47 10.21 -10.95
C LYS A 41 1.47 9.73 -12.01
N ILE A 42 1.07 10.56 -12.97
CA ILE A 42 0.15 10.18 -14.05
C ILE A 42 0.76 9.04 -14.91
N ARG A 43 2.05 9.17 -15.27
CA ARG A 43 2.76 8.12 -16.03
C ARG A 43 2.90 6.83 -15.25
N PHE A 44 3.12 6.92 -13.94
CA PHE A 44 3.18 5.75 -13.07
C PHE A 44 1.83 5.02 -13.02
N LEU A 45 0.72 5.74 -12.86
CA LEU A 45 -0.62 5.14 -12.87
C LEU A 45 -0.98 4.48 -14.22
N GLU A 46 -0.52 5.06 -15.34
CA GLU A 46 -0.60 4.42 -16.66
C GLU A 46 0.25 3.14 -16.74
N ALA A 47 1.51 3.17 -16.27
CA ALA A 47 2.39 2.00 -16.30
C ALA A 47 1.85 0.86 -15.43
N GLU A 48 1.22 1.21 -14.31
CA GLU A 48 0.48 0.30 -13.43
C GLU A 48 -0.91 -0.05 -13.98
N GLY A 49 -1.24 0.25 -15.23
CA GLY A 49 -2.45 -0.23 -15.91
C GLY A 49 -3.78 0.30 -15.37
N LEU A 50 -3.79 1.43 -14.66
CA LEU A 50 -5.04 2.04 -14.16
C LEU A 50 -5.76 2.80 -15.27
N ILE A 51 -5.04 3.20 -16.31
CA ILE A 51 -5.57 3.86 -17.52
C ILE A 51 -4.76 3.42 -18.74
N GLU A 52 -5.40 3.47 -19.91
CA GLU A 52 -4.78 3.09 -21.19
C GLU A 52 -5.03 4.19 -22.24
N PRO A 53 -4.29 5.32 -22.17
CA PRO A 53 -4.44 6.40 -23.13
C PRO A 53 -4.00 5.97 -24.53
N GLN A 54 -4.68 6.48 -25.56
CA GLN A 54 -4.33 6.18 -26.95
C GLN A 54 -2.96 6.75 -27.31
N ARG A 55 -2.26 6.07 -28.21
CA ARG A 55 -1.00 6.57 -28.79
C ARG A 55 -1.21 7.03 -30.22
N THR A 56 -0.65 8.18 -30.56
CA THR A 56 -0.58 8.63 -31.96
C THR A 56 0.42 7.77 -32.73
N PRO A 57 0.38 7.75 -34.08
CA PRO A 57 1.42 7.11 -34.90
C PRO A 57 2.84 7.62 -34.61
N SER A 58 2.95 8.85 -34.09
CA SER A 58 4.21 9.47 -33.65
C SER A 58 4.61 9.11 -32.20
N GLY A 59 3.82 8.30 -31.48
CA GLY A 59 4.12 7.80 -30.13
C GLY A 59 3.65 8.66 -28.95
N TYR A 60 3.00 9.81 -29.20
CA TYR A 60 2.49 10.69 -28.14
C TYR A 60 1.19 10.16 -27.53
N ARG A 61 1.03 10.35 -26.21
CA ARG A 61 -0.19 9.97 -25.46
C ARG A 61 -1.33 10.95 -25.69
N LYS A 62 -2.52 10.41 -25.88
CA LYS A 62 -3.78 11.13 -26.04
C LYS A 62 -4.78 10.55 -25.05
N PHE A 63 -5.08 11.34 -24.04
CA PHE A 63 -5.99 10.98 -22.96
C PHE A 63 -7.42 11.35 -23.39
N ALA A 64 -8.32 10.38 -23.34
CA ALA A 64 -9.74 10.61 -23.47
C ALA A 64 -10.32 11.18 -22.16
N PRO A 65 -11.47 11.85 -22.19
CA PRO A 65 -12.13 12.35 -20.98
C PRO A 65 -12.33 11.29 -19.89
N ARG A 66 -12.70 10.07 -20.30
CA ARG A 66 -12.83 8.91 -19.42
C ARG A 66 -11.55 8.57 -18.66
N ASP A 67 -10.38 8.81 -19.26
CA ASP A 67 -9.09 8.52 -18.62
C ASP A 67 -8.84 9.54 -17.50
N VAL A 68 -9.26 10.80 -17.71
CA VAL A 68 -9.15 11.87 -16.71
C VAL A 68 -10.09 11.61 -15.54
N GLU A 69 -11.35 11.24 -15.81
CA GLU A 69 -12.32 10.85 -14.78
C GLU A 69 -11.82 9.67 -13.97
N ARG A 70 -11.28 8.64 -14.63
CA ARG A 70 -10.70 7.47 -13.99
C ARG A 70 -9.48 7.84 -13.13
N LEU A 71 -8.58 8.69 -13.63
CA LEU A 71 -7.46 9.21 -12.83
C LEU A 71 -7.95 9.96 -11.58
N ALA A 72 -8.97 10.80 -11.71
CA ALA A 72 -9.53 11.52 -10.56
C ALA A 72 -10.16 10.54 -9.54
N GLN A 73 -10.82 9.47 -9.98
CA GLN A 73 -11.34 8.43 -9.08
C GLN A 73 -10.21 7.68 -8.37
N VAL A 74 -9.17 7.28 -9.09
CA VAL A 74 -7.97 6.65 -8.50
C VAL A 74 -7.37 7.56 -7.42
N LEU A 75 -7.17 8.84 -7.73
CA LEU A 75 -6.57 9.79 -6.79
C LEU A 75 -7.44 10.04 -5.55
N ARG A 76 -8.78 10.10 -5.69
CA ARG A 76 -9.70 10.12 -4.53
C ARG A 76 -9.60 8.86 -3.71
N MET A 77 -9.59 7.69 -4.34
CA MET A 77 -9.43 6.42 -3.63
C MET A 77 -8.07 6.32 -2.90
N GLN A 78 -7.01 6.87 -3.47
CA GLN A 78 -5.72 6.95 -2.78
C GLN A 78 -5.72 7.97 -1.63
N ARG A 79 -6.31 9.16 -1.83
CA ARG A 79 -6.35 10.24 -0.83
C ARG A 79 -7.29 9.92 0.34
N ASP A 80 -8.48 9.42 0.03
CA ASP A 80 -9.59 9.29 0.98
C ASP A 80 -9.62 7.88 1.60
N HIS A 81 -9.15 6.86 0.87
CA HIS A 81 -9.23 5.45 1.29
C HIS A 81 -7.88 4.72 1.41
N TYR A 82 -6.78 5.29 0.88
CA TYR A 82 -5.42 4.73 0.93
C TYR A 82 -5.32 3.29 0.39
N LEU A 83 -6.02 3.00 -0.71
CA LEU A 83 -6.10 1.65 -1.27
C LEU A 83 -4.87 1.29 -2.15
N PRO A 84 -4.43 0.01 -2.16
CA PRO A 84 -3.44 -0.48 -3.13
C PRO A 84 -3.93 -0.36 -4.56
N LEU A 85 -3.02 -0.11 -5.51
CA LEU A 85 -3.37 0.13 -6.92
C LEU A 85 -4.12 -1.03 -7.58
N LYS A 86 -3.79 -2.28 -7.21
CA LYS A 86 -4.48 -3.47 -7.70
C LYS A 86 -5.96 -3.48 -7.28
N VAL A 87 -6.23 -3.21 -6.01
CA VAL A 87 -7.61 -3.14 -5.45
C VAL A 87 -8.39 -2.00 -6.11
N ILE A 88 -7.75 -0.84 -6.28
CA ILE A 88 -8.36 0.28 -7.00
C ILE A 88 -8.73 -0.14 -8.43
N ARG A 89 -7.83 -0.85 -9.13
CA ARG A 89 -8.10 -1.33 -10.49
C ARG A 89 -9.32 -2.26 -10.53
N GLU A 90 -9.33 -3.29 -9.68
CA GLU A 90 -10.44 -4.25 -9.59
C GLU A 90 -11.77 -3.56 -9.26
N HIS A 91 -11.76 -2.60 -8.34
CA HIS A 91 -12.93 -1.81 -7.99
C HIS A 91 -13.45 -0.97 -9.16
N LEU A 92 -12.55 -0.29 -9.89
CA LEU A 92 -12.92 0.50 -11.06
C LEU A 92 -13.40 -0.37 -12.23
N ASP A 93 -12.88 -1.59 -12.36
CA ASP A 93 -13.32 -2.54 -13.37
C ASP A 93 -14.70 -3.13 -13.04
N ALA A 94 -14.97 -3.38 -11.76
CA ALA A 94 -16.30 -3.76 -11.27
C ALA A 94 -17.34 -2.66 -11.54
N LEU A 95 -17.01 -1.40 -11.23
CA LEU A 95 -17.87 -0.26 -11.57
C LEU A 95 -18.13 -0.15 -13.07
N ALA A 96 -17.12 -0.40 -13.91
CA ALA A 96 -17.27 -0.38 -15.37
C ALA A 96 -18.18 -1.50 -15.90
N ARG A 97 -18.26 -2.64 -15.19
CA ARG A 97 -19.21 -3.73 -15.48
C ARG A 97 -20.62 -3.47 -14.93
N GLY A 98 -20.85 -2.34 -14.26
CA GLY A 98 -22.14 -1.99 -13.64
C GLY A 98 -22.39 -2.64 -12.28
N GLU A 99 -21.36 -3.24 -11.68
CA GLU A 99 -21.42 -3.73 -10.31
C GLU A 99 -21.32 -2.54 -9.33
N GLN A 100 -21.90 -2.67 -8.12
CA GLN A 100 -21.70 -1.72 -7.03
C GLN A 100 -20.75 -2.32 -5.98
N PRO A 101 -19.43 -2.32 -6.24
CA PRO A 101 -18.46 -2.77 -5.26
C PRO A 101 -18.46 -1.81 -4.05
N VAL A 102 -18.57 -2.35 -2.85
CA VAL A 102 -18.39 -1.58 -1.62
C VAL A 102 -16.88 -1.33 -1.45
N LEU A 103 -16.48 -0.08 -1.21
CA LEU A 103 -15.09 0.23 -0.91
C LEU A 103 -14.72 -0.44 0.43
N PRO A 104 -13.62 -1.23 0.48
CA PRO A 104 -13.27 -1.98 1.68
C PRO A 104 -13.04 -1.03 2.84
N SER A 105 -13.62 -1.37 3.99
CA SER A 105 -13.45 -0.59 5.21
C SER A 105 -11.99 -0.64 5.67
N PRO A 106 -11.52 0.32 6.49
CA PRO A 106 -10.15 0.40 6.96
C PRO A 106 -9.49 -0.91 7.43
N GLY A 107 -10.27 -1.86 7.97
CA GLY A 107 -9.83 -3.19 8.42
C GLY A 107 -9.76 -4.28 7.35
N GLU A 108 -10.56 -4.22 6.28
CA GLU A 108 -10.55 -5.20 5.16
C GLU A 108 -9.41 -4.92 4.17
N ARG A 109 -8.73 -3.77 4.31
CA ARG A 109 -7.60 -3.36 3.47
C ARG A 109 -6.39 -4.29 3.56
N ARG A 110 -6.25 -5.04 4.66
CA ARG A 110 -5.13 -5.97 4.89
C ARG A 110 -5.35 -7.30 4.15
N ASP A 111 -6.59 -7.73 4.00
CA ASP A 111 -6.94 -9.01 3.38
C ASP A 111 -6.91 -8.98 1.84
N LEU A 112 -7.07 -7.79 1.23
CA LEU A 112 -7.14 -7.64 -0.24
C LEU A 112 -5.78 -7.43 -0.92
N ALA A 113 -4.72 -7.15 -0.14
CA ALA A 113 -3.35 -7.12 -0.66
C ALA A 113 -2.80 -8.54 -0.90
N ASP A 114 -3.24 -9.50 -0.08
CA ASP A 114 -2.79 -10.90 -0.09
C ASP A 114 -3.87 -11.82 -0.69
N GLY A 115 -4.00 -11.77 -2.01
CA GLY A 115 -4.90 -12.66 -2.73
C GLY A 115 -4.37 -14.11 -2.79
N VAL A 116 -4.73 -14.94 -1.80
CA VAL A 116 -4.93 -16.40 -1.94
C VAL A 116 -6.14 -16.84 -1.09
N TRP A 117 -6.97 -17.71 -1.67
CA TRP A 117 -8.35 -18.02 -1.28
C TRP A 117 -8.48 -19.14 -0.23
N GLU A 118 -9.62 -19.10 0.46
CA GLU A 118 -10.40 -20.19 1.08
C GLU A 118 -9.74 -21.12 2.12
N SER A 119 -10.10 -20.91 3.39
CA SER A 119 -10.88 -21.91 4.16
C SER A 119 -11.37 -21.34 5.49
N GLY A 120 -12.67 -21.53 5.75
CA GLY A 120 -13.21 -21.76 7.10
C GLY A 120 -13.32 -20.56 8.05
N SER A 121 -14.55 -20.27 8.45
CA SER A 121 -14.92 -19.30 9.49
C SER A 121 -14.03 -19.31 10.74
N GLY A 122 -13.51 -18.14 11.11
CA GLY A 122 -13.03 -17.87 12.47
C GLY A 122 -11.93 -16.82 12.50
N THR A 123 -12.31 -15.57 12.78
CA THR A 123 -11.42 -14.47 13.25
C THR A 123 -10.08 -14.33 12.52
N ALA A 124 -10.01 -13.34 11.60
CA ALA A 124 -8.81 -12.90 10.89
C ALA A 124 -7.64 -12.61 11.85
N THR A 125 -6.91 -13.67 12.16
CA THR A 125 -5.55 -13.64 12.63
C THR A 125 -4.77 -13.80 11.34
N ALA A 126 -4.01 -12.79 10.92
CA ALA A 126 -3.05 -12.94 9.81
C ALA A 126 -2.36 -14.29 9.99
N ALA A 127 -2.38 -15.16 8.96
CA ALA A 127 -2.07 -16.58 9.09
C ALA A 127 -0.78 -16.78 9.89
N ARG A 128 -0.92 -17.08 11.18
CA ARG A 128 0.21 -17.31 12.07
C ARG A 128 0.72 -18.69 11.75
N ILE A 129 2.00 -18.77 11.49
CA ILE A 129 2.64 -20.04 11.17
C ILE A 129 3.11 -20.74 12.44
N GLY A 130 3.15 -22.06 12.38
CA GLY A 130 3.70 -22.87 13.46
C GLY A 130 5.21 -22.76 13.57
N ARG A 131 5.76 -23.19 14.71
CA ARG A 131 7.21 -23.23 14.94
C ARG A 131 7.97 -24.01 13.85
N ALA A 132 7.47 -25.18 13.47
CA ALA A 132 8.08 -26.01 12.43
C ALA A 132 8.12 -25.29 11.06
N GLU A 133 7.09 -24.51 10.75
CA GLU A 133 7.03 -23.72 9.52
C GLU A 133 8.00 -22.53 9.57
N LEU A 134 8.19 -21.91 10.73
CA LEU A 134 9.20 -20.86 10.93
C LEU A 134 10.62 -21.39 10.71
N LEU A 135 10.95 -22.55 11.31
CA LEU A 135 12.25 -23.22 11.12
C LEU A 135 12.52 -23.49 9.64
N ALA A 136 11.52 -24.02 8.93
CA ALA A 136 11.62 -24.28 7.49
C ALA A 136 11.78 -22.98 6.69
N ALA A 137 11.02 -21.93 7.01
CA ALA A 137 11.06 -20.66 6.30
C ALA A 137 12.37 -19.88 6.51
N ALA A 138 12.98 -20.00 7.70
CA ALA A 138 14.24 -19.33 8.04
C ALA A 138 15.48 -20.21 7.80
N GLU A 139 15.30 -21.47 7.35
CA GLU A 139 16.37 -22.44 7.12
C GLU A 139 17.28 -22.64 8.35
N VAL A 140 16.68 -22.77 9.54
CA VAL A 140 17.39 -22.95 10.82
C VAL A 140 16.87 -24.13 11.61
N ASP A 141 17.67 -24.58 12.59
CA ASP A 141 17.33 -25.64 13.53
C ASP A 141 16.71 -25.10 14.83
N GLU A 142 16.18 -26.03 15.62
CA GLU A 142 15.50 -25.77 16.88
C GLU A 142 16.40 -25.03 17.89
N ASP A 143 17.68 -25.40 17.95
CA ASP A 143 18.66 -24.82 18.87
C ASP A 143 18.93 -23.34 18.54
N ARG A 144 19.06 -22.99 17.25
CA ARG A 144 19.21 -21.59 16.82
C ARG A 144 17.96 -20.78 17.11
N LEU A 145 16.78 -21.33 16.84
CA LEU A 145 15.54 -20.62 17.14
C LEU A 145 15.40 -20.37 18.65
N ALA A 146 15.70 -21.38 19.49
CA ALA A 146 15.69 -21.22 20.95
C ALA A 146 16.71 -20.16 21.42
N GLU A 147 17.89 -20.11 20.79
CA GLU A 147 18.86 -19.05 21.04
C GLU A 147 18.26 -17.68 20.70
N TRP A 148 17.67 -17.52 19.51
CA TRP A 148 17.07 -16.25 19.07
C TRP A 148 15.94 -15.79 20.00
N GLU A 149 15.12 -16.72 20.49
CA GLU A 149 14.07 -16.46 21.49
C GLU A 149 14.65 -16.07 22.86
N SER A 150 15.78 -16.65 23.28
CA SER A 150 16.44 -16.28 24.54
C SER A 150 17.02 -14.84 24.51
N TYR A 151 17.47 -14.40 23.35
CA TYR A 151 17.83 -12.99 23.08
C TYR A 151 16.60 -12.14 22.74
N GLY A 152 15.44 -12.80 22.58
CA GLY A 152 14.12 -12.32 22.16
C GLY A 152 14.11 -11.55 20.85
N LEU A 153 15.05 -11.85 19.95
CA LEU A 153 14.99 -11.38 18.58
C LEU A 153 13.72 -11.92 17.89
N ILE A 154 13.31 -13.12 18.27
CA ILE A 154 12.04 -13.74 17.89
C ILE A 154 11.21 -13.91 19.16
N VAL A 155 9.92 -13.60 19.07
CA VAL A 155 8.97 -13.78 20.16
C VAL A 155 7.70 -14.42 19.60
N PRO A 156 7.30 -15.61 20.09
CA PRO A 156 6.03 -16.19 19.69
C PRO A 156 4.87 -15.35 20.23
N ALA A 157 3.77 -15.32 19.48
CA ALA A 157 2.51 -14.77 19.95
C ALA A 157 1.94 -15.62 21.11
N PRO A 158 0.93 -15.12 21.87
CA PRO A 158 0.38 -15.84 23.02
C PRO A 158 -0.19 -17.23 22.71
N ASP A 159 -0.54 -17.49 21.46
CA ASP A 159 -1.00 -18.78 20.94
C ASP A 159 0.14 -19.70 20.47
N GLY A 160 1.40 -19.26 20.62
CA GLY A 160 2.59 -20.00 20.20
C GLY A 160 2.93 -19.88 18.71
N GLY A 161 2.16 -19.12 17.94
CA GLY A 161 2.40 -18.89 16.50
C GLY A 161 3.33 -17.70 16.22
N TYR A 162 3.77 -17.58 14.97
CA TYR A 162 4.59 -16.46 14.48
C TYR A 162 3.89 -15.75 13.33
N ASP A 163 3.84 -14.43 13.38
CA ASP A 163 3.31 -13.60 12.30
C ASP A 163 4.34 -13.39 11.17
N ALA A 164 3.90 -12.76 10.08
CA ALA A 164 4.72 -12.52 8.90
C ALA A 164 5.95 -11.65 9.20
N GLU A 165 5.81 -10.71 10.13
CA GLU A 165 6.89 -9.86 10.62
C GLU A 165 7.96 -10.71 11.32
N MET A 166 7.59 -11.62 12.22
CA MET A 166 8.53 -12.53 12.89
C MET A 166 9.22 -13.48 11.92
N VAL A 167 8.52 -13.96 10.88
CA VAL A 167 9.14 -14.75 9.80
C VAL A 167 10.22 -13.94 9.07
N THR A 168 9.94 -12.67 8.81
CA THR A 168 10.89 -11.76 8.15
C THR A 168 12.11 -11.53 9.04
N VAL A 169 11.91 -11.30 10.35
CA VAL A 169 13.01 -11.16 11.31
C VAL A 169 13.85 -12.43 11.36
N ALA A 170 13.23 -13.61 11.41
CA ALA A 170 13.94 -14.89 11.46
C ALA A 170 14.84 -15.10 10.24
N LYS A 171 14.35 -14.81 9.03
CA LYS A 171 15.14 -14.86 7.79
C LYS A 171 16.33 -13.90 7.84
N LEU A 172 16.09 -12.64 8.25
CA LEU A 172 17.15 -11.62 8.33
C LEU A 172 18.22 -11.98 9.37
N VAL A 173 17.83 -12.51 10.53
CA VAL A 173 18.78 -12.97 11.55
C VAL A 173 19.61 -14.15 11.00
N GLY A 174 18.98 -15.09 10.30
CA GLY A 174 19.66 -16.19 9.61
C GLY A 174 20.68 -15.68 8.59
N ASP A 175 20.29 -14.74 7.74
CA ASP A 175 21.16 -14.11 6.73
C ASP A 175 22.33 -13.36 7.35
N LEU A 176 22.10 -12.57 8.40
CA LEU A 176 23.17 -11.87 9.12
C LEU A 176 24.14 -12.86 9.79
N GLY A 177 23.64 -13.99 10.29
CA GLY A 177 24.45 -15.07 10.83
C GLY A 177 25.44 -15.66 9.82
N ARG A 178 25.10 -15.67 8.51
CA ARG A 178 26.02 -16.09 7.43
C ARG A 178 27.26 -15.19 7.32
N PHE A 179 27.19 -13.96 7.83
CA PHE A 179 28.30 -13.01 7.93
C PHE A 179 28.99 -12.99 9.31
N GLY A 180 28.64 -13.93 10.21
CA GLY A 180 29.22 -14.03 11.55
C GLY A 180 28.55 -13.17 12.62
N LEU A 181 27.40 -12.55 12.33
CA LEU A 181 26.64 -11.79 13.32
C LEU A 181 25.79 -12.73 14.18
N GLU A 182 26.30 -13.06 15.36
CA GLU A 182 25.54 -13.80 16.37
C GLU A 182 24.38 -12.99 17.00
N PRO A 183 23.35 -13.65 17.56
CA PRO A 183 22.19 -13.00 18.20
C PRO A 183 22.55 -11.95 19.26
N ARG A 184 23.63 -12.18 20.02
CA ARG A 184 24.12 -11.22 21.03
C ARG A 184 24.47 -9.85 20.44
N HIS A 185 24.94 -9.80 19.20
CA HIS A 185 25.30 -8.56 18.50
C HIS A 185 24.05 -7.78 18.04
N LEU A 186 22.92 -8.47 17.86
CA LEU A 186 21.67 -7.90 17.37
C LEU A 186 20.80 -7.33 18.50
N ARG A 187 21.11 -7.60 19.78
CA ARG A 187 20.40 -7.02 20.93
C ARG A 187 20.31 -5.50 20.88
N ALA A 188 21.39 -4.83 20.45
CA ALA A 188 21.40 -3.38 20.36
C ALA A 188 20.41 -2.85 19.31
N MET A 189 20.27 -3.56 18.19
CA MET A 189 19.32 -3.25 17.12
C MET A 189 17.88 -3.45 17.60
N ARG A 190 17.59 -4.60 18.24
CA ARG A 190 16.30 -4.85 18.88
C ARG A 190 15.93 -3.76 19.88
N ALA A 191 16.83 -3.42 20.79
CA ALA A 191 16.58 -2.39 21.79
C ALA A 191 16.36 -1.00 21.17
N SER A 192 16.98 -0.71 20.02
CA SER A 192 16.68 0.52 19.26
C SER A 192 15.25 0.48 18.71
N ALA A 193 14.87 -0.61 18.06
CA ALA A 193 13.52 -0.79 17.52
C ALA A 193 12.45 -0.66 18.60
N ASP A 194 12.65 -1.27 19.78
CA ASP A 194 11.72 -1.16 20.91
C ASP A 194 11.57 0.29 21.40
N ARG A 195 12.67 1.06 21.43
CA ARG A 195 12.63 2.48 21.81
C ARG A 195 11.91 3.32 20.76
N GLU A 196 12.19 3.07 19.47
CA GLU A 196 11.53 3.76 18.36
C GLU A 196 10.02 3.49 18.37
N ALA A 197 9.61 2.23 18.50
CA ALA A 197 8.21 1.85 18.65
C ALA A 197 7.56 2.52 19.87
N GLY A 198 8.26 2.58 21.00
CA GLY A 198 7.79 3.26 22.21
C GLY A 198 7.56 4.77 22.01
N LEU A 199 8.44 5.46 21.27
CA LEU A 199 8.28 6.87 20.94
C LEU A 199 7.06 7.10 20.03
N VAL A 200 6.90 6.25 19.00
CA VAL A 200 5.73 6.30 18.12
C VAL A 200 4.44 6.10 18.93
N GLU A 201 4.38 5.07 19.78
CA GLU A 201 3.21 4.79 20.60
C GLU A 201 2.89 5.95 21.56
N GLN A 202 3.90 6.58 22.18
CA GLN A 202 3.68 7.75 23.04
C GLN A 202 3.01 8.91 22.30
N LEU A 203 3.37 9.13 21.02
CA LEU A 203 2.80 10.19 20.20
C LEU A 203 1.37 9.87 19.74
N VAL A 204 1.10 8.61 19.37
CA VAL A 204 -0.21 8.23 18.81
C VAL A 204 -1.24 7.77 19.84
N ALA A 205 -0.82 7.33 21.03
CA ALA A 205 -1.70 6.82 22.08
C ALA A 205 -2.85 7.78 22.47
N PRO A 206 -2.65 9.11 22.58
CA PRO A 206 -3.74 10.04 22.85
C PRO A 206 -4.81 10.04 21.75
N LEU A 207 -4.40 9.95 20.48
CA LEU A 207 -5.28 9.95 19.32
C LEU A 207 -6.06 8.63 19.20
N ARG A 208 -5.42 7.49 19.52
CA ARG A 208 -6.06 6.16 19.52
C ARG A 208 -7.16 6.02 20.57
N ARG A 209 -7.05 6.72 21.70
CA ARG A 209 -8.05 6.71 22.79
C ARG A 209 -9.27 7.60 22.52
N HIS A 210 -9.23 8.40 21.46
CA HIS A 210 -10.33 9.29 21.12
C HIS A 210 -11.56 8.51 20.63
N ARG A 211 -12.77 8.96 20.99
CA ARG A 211 -14.02 8.27 20.61
C ARG A 211 -14.32 8.33 19.11
N ASN A 212 -13.86 9.36 18.41
CA ASN A 212 -14.09 9.55 16.98
C ASN A 212 -13.30 8.50 16.15
N PRO A 213 -13.96 7.66 15.33
CA PRO A 213 -13.30 6.71 14.43
C PRO A 213 -12.29 7.35 13.47
N GLN A 214 -12.55 8.56 12.97
CA GLN A 214 -11.64 9.26 12.06
C GLN A 214 -10.32 9.65 12.76
N THR A 215 -10.39 10.07 14.03
CA THR A 215 -9.20 10.39 14.83
C THR A 215 -8.35 9.15 15.09
N ARG A 216 -8.98 7.98 15.26
CA ARG A 216 -8.27 6.70 15.41
C ARG A 216 -7.60 6.27 14.10
N ALA A 217 -8.30 6.39 12.97
CA ALA A 217 -7.72 6.11 11.66
C ALA A 217 -6.55 7.06 11.33
N HIS A 218 -6.66 8.33 11.71
CA HIS A 218 -5.55 9.29 11.60
C HIS A 218 -4.36 8.88 12.47
N ALA A 219 -4.60 8.42 13.70
CA ALA A 219 -3.54 7.92 14.58
C ALA A 219 -2.77 6.74 13.97
N GLU A 220 -3.48 5.81 13.32
CA GLU A 220 -2.86 4.68 12.60
C GLU A 220 -2.04 5.16 11.41
N ALA A 221 -2.55 6.11 10.62
CA ALA A 221 -1.82 6.69 9.51
C ALA A 221 -0.54 7.40 9.97
N THR A 222 -0.62 8.20 11.03
CA THR A 222 0.54 8.86 11.64
C THR A 222 1.55 7.86 12.18
N ALA A 223 1.10 6.77 12.82
CA ALA A 223 2.00 5.73 13.30
C ALA A 223 2.79 5.09 12.15
N ASN A 224 2.13 4.78 11.04
CA ASN A 224 2.77 4.20 9.85
C ASN A 224 3.77 5.17 9.21
N GLU A 225 3.42 6.45 9.08
CA GLU A 225 4.32 7.49 8.55
C GLU A 225 5.57 7.65 9.42
N LEU A 226 5.40 7.70 10.75
CA LEU A 226 6.51 7.78 11.69
C LEU A 226 7.41 6.54 11.63
N ALA A 227 6.84 5.34 11.50
CA ALA A 227 7.60 4.12 11.32
C ALA A 227 8.44 4.17 10.03
N GLU A 228 7.85 4.58 8.90
CA GLU A 228 8.55 4.70 7.61
C GLU A 228 9.71 5.71 7.67
N LEU A 229 9.47 6.88 8.29
CA LEU A 229 10.50 7.89 8.49
C LEU A 229 11.63 7.40 9.40
N SER A 230 11.30 6.62 10.44
CA SER A 230 12.28 6.07 11.39
C SER A 230 13.22 5.08 10.70
N VAL A 231 12.68 4.18 9.87
CA VAL A 231 13.49 3.25 9.05
C VAL A 231 14.40 4.00 8.09
N ARG A 232 13.88 5.03 7.40
CA ARG A 232 14.69 5.86 6.49
C ARG A 232 15.80 6.62 7.23
N LEU A 233 15.51 7.17 8.40
CA LEU A 233 16.50 7.83 9.26
C LEU A 233 17.57 6.85 9.72
N HIS A 234 17.19 5.66 10.19
CA HIS A 234 18.13 4.63 10.63
C HIS A 234 19.09 4.22 9.50
N ALA A 235 18.55 3.94 8.31
CA ALA A 235 19.36 3.62 7.14
C ALA A 235 20.35 4.74 6.79
N ALA A 236 19.91 6.00 6.81
CA ALA A 236 20.77 7.15 6.57
C ALA A 236 21.88 7.31 7.62
N LEU A 237 21.57 7.09 8.90
CA LEU A 237 22.54 7.15 10.00
C LEU A 237 23.60 6.04 9.88
N VAL A 238 23.19 4.81 9.57
CA VAL A 238 24.10 3.68 9.35
C VAL A 238 25.04 3.97 8.17
N GLN A 239 24.50 4.44 7.04
CA GLN A 239 25.30 4.79 5.87
C GLN A 239 26.28 5.93 6.16
N SER A 240 25.85 6.94 6.93
CA SER A 240 26.71 8.04 7.37
C SER A 240 27.88 7.53 8.22
N ALA A 241 27.59 6.69 9.22
CA ALA A 241 28.59 6.13 10.14
C ALA A 241 29.57 5.18 9.46
N LEU A 242 29.14 4.43 8.44
CA LEU A 242 30.03 3.57 7.65
C LEU A 242 30.99 4.41 6.80
N ARG A 243 30.49 5.46 6.12
CA ARG A 243 31.34 6.38 5.36
C ARG A 243 32.39 7.05 6.24
N SER A 244 32.04 7.47 7.45
CA SER A 244 33.00 8.12 8.35
C SER A 244 34.07 7.18 8.92
N ARG A 245 33.90 5.86 8.81
CA ARG A 245 34.87 4.85 9.29
C ARG A 245 35.74 4.28 8.17
N LEU A 246 35.34 4.48 6.92
CA LEU A 246 36.10 4.08 5.73
C LEU A 246 37.04 5.19 5.24
N HIS A 247 37.02 6.35 5.90
CA HIS A 247 37.98 7.45 5.76
C HIS A 247 38.81 7.56 7.03
#